data_AF-A0A2V8VC87-F1
#
_entry.id   AF-A0A2V8VC87-F1
#
_cell.length_a   1.000
_cell.length_b   1.000
_cell.length_c   1.000
_cell.angle_alpha   90.00
_cell.angle_beta   90.00
_cell.angle_gamma   90.00
#
_symmetry.space_group_name_H-M   'P 1'
#
loop_
_entity.id
_entity.type
_entity.pdbx_description
1 polymer ?
#
loop_
_entity_poly.entity_id
_entity_poly.type
_entity_poly.pdbx_seq_one_letter_code
_entity_poly.pdbx_strand_id
1 'polypeptide(L)'
;MKAGFLPGGGSAIIPVMILERASSLKLAEIDAAIRRASRRRRASVCAVTDISQLLRDRSLQPPCETVVFGILQPDLYEKLLEADARFAAFLPCRVVVCTRMGETSLLASSPLDFCRTLGRQDLEDLALVAEGFLREILEEAARPTVLAAGAGNTAETCAAPMSMGATEDQVNMRGALPQRIDNRGSKVEELAGTGEHDSQGG
;
A
#
# COMPACT_ATOMS: atom_id res chain seq x y z
N MET A 1 46.83 -33.34 -10.99
CA MET A 1 46.22 -32.00 -10.82
C MET A 1 44.71 -32.15 -10.92
N LYS A 2 43.98 -31.89 -9.83
CA LYS A 2 42.52 -31.93 -9.74
C LYS A 2 41.96 -30.61 -10.27
N ALA A 3 40.98 -30.67 -11.18
CA ALA A 3 40.04 -29.58 -11.41
C ALA A 3 38.64 -30.13 -11.09
N GLY A 4 38.09 -29.69 -9.94
CA GLY A 4 36.75 -30.01 -9.50
C GLY A 4 35.74 -29.21 -10.30
N PHE A 5 34.89 -29.91 -11.01
CA PHE A 5 33.67 -29.41 -11.64
C PHE A 5 32.66 -29.10 -10.52
N LEU A 6 32.32 -27.82 -10.35
CA LEU A 6 31.21 -27.39 -9.47
C LEU A 6 29.89 -27.80 -10.14
N PRO A 7 28.98 -28.49 -9.43
CA PRO A 7 27.67 -28.81 -9.99
C PRO A 7 26.82 -27.54 -10.05
N GLY A 8 26.20 -27.31 -11.21
CA GLY A 8 25.24 -26.24 -11.43
C GLY A 8 24.07 -26.35 -10.45
N GLY A 9 23.78 -25.24 -9.76
CA GLY A 9 22.59 -25.08 -8.96
C GLY A 9 21.36 -25.16 -9.86
N GLY A 10 20.68 -26.30 -9.85
CA GLY A 10 19.35 -26.43 -10.40
C GLY A 10 18.44 -25.45 -9.68
N SER A 11 18.01 -24.39 -10.37
CA SER A 11 17.01 -23.47 -9.87
C SER A 11 15.70 -24.23 -9.76
N ALA A 12 15.44 -24.84 -8.61
CA ALA A 12 14.14 -25.39 -8.29
C ALA A 12 13.16 -24.21 -8.34
N ILE A 13 12.23 -24.24 -9.30
CA ILE A 13 11.12 -23.31 -9.35
C ILE A 13 10.24 -23.62 -8.13
N ILE A 14 10.40 -22.86 -7.05
CA ILE A 14 9.58 -23.01 -5.85
C ILE A 14 8.17 -22.53 -6.22
N PRO A 15 7.14 -23.39 -6.17
CA PRO A 15 5.78 -22.96 -6.46
C PRO A 15 5.30 -21.97 -5.39
N VAL A 16 4.82 -20.81 -5.84
CA VAL A 16 4.20 -19.79 -4.98
C VAL A 16 2.70 -20.05 -4.93
N MET A 17 2.17 -20.27 -3.73
CA MET A 17 0.74 -20.27 -3.45
C MET A 17 0.22 -18.84 -3.38
N ILE A 18 -0.89 -18.63 -4.08
CA ILE A 18 -1.59 -17.36 -4.16
C ILE A 18 -2.89 -17.49 -3.37
N LEU A 19 -3.11 -16.54 -2.45
CA LEU A 19 -4.41 -16.32 -1.82
C LEU A 19 -5.29 -15.57 -2.81
N GLU A 20 -6.48 -16.08 -3.09
CA GLU A 20 -7.40 -15.47 -4.06
C GLU A 20 -8.81 -15.31 -3.49
N ARG A 21 -9.44 -14.18 -3.79
CA ARG A 21 -10.87 -13.92 -3.53
C ARG A 21 -11.51 -13.23 -4.73
N ALA A 22 -12.59 -13.81 -5.24
CA ALA A 22 -13.43 -13.19 -6.23
C ALA A 22 -14.31 -12.09 -5.60
N SER A 23 -14.58 -11.03 -6.34
CA SER A 23 -15.48 -9.94 -5.95
C SER A 23 -16.27 -9.44 -7.17
N SER A 24 -17.50 -9.02 -6.93
CA SER A 24 -18.35 -8.34 -7.91
C SER A 24 -18.23 -6.81 -7.85
N LEU A 25 -17.40 -6.28 -6.93
CA LEU A 25 -17.23 -4.85 -6.72
C LEU A 25 -16.36 -4.20 -7.79
N LYS A 26 -16.60 -2.90 -8.02
CA LYS A 26 -15.74 -2.08 -8.88
C LYS A 26 -14.46 -1.69 -8.15
N LEU A 27 -13.42 -1.33 -8.92
CA LEU A 27 -12.12 -0.94 -8.38
C LEU A 27 -12.19 0.16 -7.31
N ALA A 28 -13.02 1.19 -7.51
CA ALA A 28 -13.18 2.28 -6.53
C ALA A 28 -13.76 1.80 -5.19
N GLU A 29 -14.71 0.86 -5.23
CA GLU A 29 -15.30 0.26 -4.03
C GLU A 29 -14.27 -0.64 -3.32
N ILE A 30 -13.47 -1.37 -4.10
CA ILE A 30 -12.39 -2.22 -3.58
C ILE A 30 -11.26 -1.38 -2.96
N ASP A 31 -10.83 -0.27 -3.57
CA ASP A 31 -9.84 0.65 -2.97
C ASP A 31 -10.31 1.14 -1.60
N ALA A 32 -11.56 1.63 -1.52
CA ALA A 32 -12.15 2.07 -0.27
C ALA A 32 -12.24 0.92 0.77
N ALA A 33 -12.61 -0.28 0.32
CA ALA A 33 -12.73 -1.46 1.18
C ALA A 33 -11.36 -1.94 1.70
N ILE A 34 -10.31 -1.98 0.86
CA ILE A 34 -8.94 -2.34 1.26
C ILE A 34 -8.41 -1.32 2.27
N ARG A 35 -8.57 -0.02 2.01
CA ARG A 35 -8.13 1.03 2.95
C ARG A 35 -8.85 0.93 4.28
N ARG A 36 -10.15 0.63 4.27
CA ARG A 36 -10.94 0.41 5.50
C ARG A 36 -10.49 -0.85 6.25
N ALA A 37 -10.36 -1.98 5.55
CA ALA A 37 -9.95 -3.25 6.13
C ALA A 37 -8.54 -3.17 6.74
N SER A 38 -7.64 -2.44 6.08
CA SER A 38 -6.28 -2.15 6.57
C SER A 38 -6.33 -1.34 7.87
N ARG A 39 -7.05 -0.20 7.87
CA ARG A 39 -7.17 0.67 9.06
C ARG A 39 -7.74 -0.06 10.28
N ARG A 40 -8.76 -0.90 10.09
CA ARG A 40 -9.36 -1.70 11.17
C ARG A 40 -8.36 -2.64 11.85
N ARG A 41 -7.31 -3.04 11.12
CA ARG A 41 -6.25 -3.95 11.57
C ARG A 41 -4.94 -3.22 11.90
N ARG A 42 -5.00 -1.90 12.13
CA ARG A 42 -3.83 -1.05 12.39
C ARG A 42 -2.75 -1.15 11.30
N ALA A 43 -3.18 -1.46 10.07
CA ALA A 43 -2.34 -1.48 8.90
C ALA A 43 -2.61 -0.27 8.01
N SER A 44 -1.65 0.05 7.16
CA SER A 44 -1.68 1.19 6.25
C SER A 44 -1.45 0.74 4.82
N VAL A 45 -2.15 1.35 3.87
CA VAL A 45 -1.83 1.22 2.44
C VAL A 45 -0.71 2.23 2.13
N CYS A 46 0.51 1.75 1.97
CA CYS A 46 1.70 2.59 1.80
C CYS A 46 2.00 2.93 0.33
N ALA A 47 1.47 2.14 -0.61
CA ALA A 47 1.61 2.40 -2.04
C ALA A 47 0.40 1.86 -2.81
N VAL A 48 0.01 2.56 -3.88
CA VAL A 48 -0.95 2.06 -4.86
C VAL A 48 -0.37 2.30 -6.25
N THR A 49 -0.24 1.22 -7.03
CA THR A 49 0.35 1.24 -8.36
C THR A 49 -0.66 0.73 -9.37
N ASP A 50 -1.12 1.59 -10.27
CA ASP A 50 -1.95 1.19 -11.41
C ASP A 50 -1.06 0.67 -12.54
N ILE A 51 -0.93 -0.66 -12.61
CA ILE A 51 -0.07 -1.32 -13.61
C ILE A 51 -0.65 -1.13 -15.00
N SER A 52 -1.98 -1.17 -15.13
CA SER A 52 -2.64 -1.02 -16.43
C SER A 52 -2.44 0.38 -16.99
N GLN A 53 -2.51 1.41 -16.15
CA GLN A 53 -2.19 2.77 -16.56
C GLN A 53 -0.71 2.90 -16.96
N LEU A 54 0.22 2.37 -16.17
CA LEU A 54 1.65 2.40 -16.50
C LEU A 54 1.98 1.71 -17.83
N LEU A 55 1.25 0.64 -18.17
CA LEU A 55 1.38 -0.03 -19.46
C LEU A 55 0.79 0.82 -20.59
N ARG A 56 -0.39 1.42 -20.39
CA ARG A 56 -1.02 2.34 -21.36
C ARG A 56 -0.17 3.56 -21.66
N ASP A 57 0.49 4.14 -20.66
CA ASP A 57 1.42 5.27 -20.83
C ASP A 57 2.60 4.92 -21.76
N ARG A 58 2.92 3.61 -21.87
CA ARG A 58 3.93 3.06 -22.79
C ARG A 58 3.33 2.53 -24.09
N SER A 59 2.08 2.85 -24.39
CA SER A 59 1.32 2.36 -25.55
C SER A 59 1.19 0.83 -25.60
N LEU A 60 1.27 0.16 -24.44
CA LEU A 60 1.03 -1.29 -24.32
C LEU A 60 -0.42 -1.54 -23.93
N GLN A 61 -0.98 -2.66 -24.42
CA GLN A 61 -2.32 -3.10 -24.05
C GLN A 61 -2.24 -4.05 -22.85
N PRO A 62 -2.79 -3.66 -21.68
CA PRO A 62 -2.79 -4.55 -20.53
C PRO A 62 -3.75 -5.72 -20.77
N PRO A 63 -3.39 -6.96 -20.37
CA PRO A 63 -4.24 -8.13 -20.56
C PRO A 63 -5.50 -8.10 -19.66
N CYS A 64 -5.45 -7.32 -18.57
CA CYS A 64 -6.56 -7.06 -17.66
C CYS A 64 -6.29 -5.76 -16.89
N GLU A 65 -7.32 -5.14 -16.32
CA GLU A 65 -7.13 -3.98 -15.45
C GLU A 65 -6.52 -4.44 -14.12
N THR A 66 -5.34 -3.92 -13.76
CA THR A 66 -4.52 -4.40 -12.65
C THR A 66 -4.03 -3.25 -11.80
N VAL A 67 -4.38 -3.28 -10.51
CA VAL A 67 -3.88 -2.33 -9.50
C VAL A 67 -3.26 -3.09 -8.34
N VAL A 68 -2.09 -2.64 -7.89
CA VAL A 68 -1.33 -3.26 -6.79
C VAL A 68 -1.31 -2.34 -5.59
N PHE A 69 -1.75 -2.85 -4.44
CA PHE A 69 -1.74 -2.19 -3.14
C PHE A 69 -0.62 -2.75 -2.28
N GLY A 70 0.28 -1.90 -1.79
CA GLY A 70 1.24 -2.25 -0.75
C GLY A 70 0.60 -2.04 0.63
N ILE A 71 0.49 -3.11 1.42
CA ILE A 71 -0.14 -3.10 2.74
C ILE A 71 0.89 -3.39 3.82
N LEU A 72 1.09 -2.44 4.72
CA LEU A 72 2.06 -2.52 5.81
C LEU A 72 1.35 -2.55 7.16
N GLN A 73 1.64 -3.56 7.98
CA GLN A 73 1.24 -3.62 9.39
C GLN A 73 2.50 -3.53 10.27
N PRO A 74 2.74 -2.41 10.97
CA PRO A 74 4.02 -2.12 11.59
C PRO A 74 4.56 -3.23 12.51
N ASP A 75 3.77 -3.64 13.52
CA ASP A 75 4.23 -4.62 14.53
C ASP A 75 4.56 -5.99 13.95
N LEU A 76 3.85 -6.44 12.90
CA LEU A 76 4.15 -7.70 12.22
C LEU A 76 5.42 -7.60 11.38
N TYR A 77 5.63 -6.45 10.74
CA TYR A 77 6.81 -6.22 9.90
C TYR A 77 8.06 -6.13 10.74
N GLU A 78 7.99 -5.41 11.86
CA GLU A 78 9.07 -5.35 12.83
C GLU A 78 9.50 -6.75 13.26
N LYS A 79 8.54 -7.59 13.68
CA LYS A 79 8.82 -8.99 14.08
C LYS A 79 9.41 -9.84 12.95
N LEU A 80 8.90 -9.72 11.73
CA LEU A 80 9.42 -10.47 10.58
C LEU A 80 10.85 -10.04 10.24
N LEU A 81 11.12 -8.73 10.23
CA LEU A 81 12.43 -8.17 9.91
C LEU A 81 13.46 -8.44 11.02
N GLU A 82 13.04 -8.42 12.29
CA GLU A 82 13.86 -8.81 13.43
C GLU A 82 14.23 -10.29 13.36
N ALA A 83 13.28 -11.16 12.96
CA ALA A 83 13.52 -12.59 12.81
C ALA A 83 14.43 -12.93 11.62
N ASP A 84 14.29 -12.23 10.49
CA ASP A 84 15.16 -12.36 9.31
C ASP A 84 15.04 -11.13 8.39
N ALA A 85 16.13 -10.37 8.23
CA ALA A 85 16.12 -9.19 7.35
C ALA A 85 15.75 -9.51 5.88
N ARG A 86 15.92 -10.77 5.44
CA ARG A 86 15.56 -11.20 4.08
C ARG A 86 14.04 -11.14 3.82
N PHE A 87 13.20 -11.07 4.85
CA PHE A 87 11.77 -10.79 4.65
C PHE A 87 11.52 -9.47 3.92
N ALA A 88 12.41 -8.49 4.03
CA ALA A 88 12.32 -7.22 3.30
C ALA A 88 12.17 -7.39 1.78
N ALA A 89 12.62 -8.51 1.19
CA ALA A 89 12.45 -8.79 -0.24
C ALA A 89 10.99 -9.05 -0.64
N PHE A 90 10.13 -9.43 0.31
CA PHE A 90 8.72 -9.72 0.10
C PHE A 90 7.80 -8.61 0.61
N LEU A 91 8.34 -7.73 1.45
CA LEU A 91 7.61 -6.65 2.09
C LEU A 91 7.72 -5.34 1.28
N PRO A 92 6.67 -4.50 1.24
CA PRO A 92 5.39 -4.75 1.85
C PRO A 92 4.58 -5.85 1.14
N CYS A 93 3.76 -6.58 1.89
CA CYS A 93 2.74 -7.48 1.37
C CYS A 93 1.91 -6.76 0.31
N ARG A 94 1.73 -7.41 -0.83
CA ARG A 94 1.03 -6.86 -1.98
C ARG A 94 -0.33 -7.52 -2.12
N VAL A 95 -1.38 -6.70 -2.22
CA VAL A 95 -2.70 -7.12 -2.68
C VAL A 95 -2.89 -6.61 -4.09
N VAL A 96 -3.11 -7.51 -5.03
CA VAL A 96 -3.36 -7.21 -6.44
C VAL A 96 -4.86 -7.29 -6.68
N VAL A 97 -5.42 -6.30 -7.36
CA VAL A 97 -6.79 -6.30 -7.85
C VAL A 97 -6.73 -6.41 -9.35
N CYS A 98 -7.26 -7.49 -9.90
CA CYS A 98 -7.31 -7.77 -11.32
C CYS A 98 -8.76 -7.84 -11.78
N THR A 99 -9.15 -7.04 -12.78
CA THR A 99 -10.46 -7.12 -13.42
C THR A 99 -10.31 -7.59 -14.86
N ARG A 100 -10.93 -8.72 -15.19
CA ARG A 100 -10.91 -9.34 -16.51
C ARG A 100 -12.33 -9.71 -16.91
N MET A 101 -12.78 -9.24 -18.07
CA MET A 101 -14.13 -9.52 -18.59
C MET A 101 -15.28 -9.20 -17.60
N GLY A 102 -15.08 -8.21 -16.72
CA GLY A 102 -16.07 -7.82 -15.69
C GLY A 102 -16.00 -8.63 -14.39
N GLU A 103 -15.14 -9.66 -14.31
CA GLU A 103 -14.86 -10.38 -13.08
C GLU A 103 -13.65 -9.77 -12.38
N THR A 104 -13.81 -9.39 -11.11
CA THR A 104 -12.72 -8.86 -10.30
C THR A 104 -12.20 -9.92 -9.33
N SER A 105 -10.90 -10.13 -9.29
CA SER A 105 -10.23 -10.97 -8.29
C SER A 105 -9.20 -10.17 -7.51
N LEU A 106 -9.12 -10.47 -6.22
CA LEU A 106 -8.10 -9.97 -5.31
C LEU A 106 -7.11 -11.09 -5.04
N LEU A 107 -5.83 -10.82 -5.21
CA LEU A 107 -4.74 -11.79 -5.11
C LEU A 107 -3.68 -11.31 -4.11
N ALA A 108 -3.09 -12.21 -3.35
CA ALA A 108 -1.88 -11.93 -2.57
C ALA A 108 -0.97 -13.17 -2.52
N SER A 109 0.34 -12.97 -2.42
CA SER A 109 1.26 -14.08 -2.15
C SER A 109 1.11 -14.54 -0.70
N SER A 110 1.11 -15.86 -0.49
CA SER A 110 1.09 -16.45 0.86
C SER A 110 2.36 -16.09 1.63
N PRO A 111 2.25 -15.51 2.83
CA PRO A 111 3.41 -15.31 3.70
C PRO A 111 4.08 -16.60 4.17
N LEU A 112 3.38 -17.74 4.20
CA LEU A 112 3.98 -19.05 4.50
C LEU A 112 5.01 -19.45 3.45
N ASP A 113 4.80 -19.06 2.19
CA ASP A 113 5.78 -19.33 1.13
C ASP A 113 7.05 -18.49 1.28
N PHE A 114 6.98 -17.34 1.96
CA PHE A 114 8.18 -16.57 2.28
C PHE A 114 9.09 -17.40 3.19
N CYS A 115 8.54 -18.03 4.22
CA CYS A 115 9.28 -18.94 5.10
C CYS A 115 9.88 -20.13 4.34
N ARG A 116 9.11 -20.75 3.43
CA ARG A 116 9.61 -21.83 2.58
C ARG A 116 10.77 -21.38 1.69
N THR A 117 10.63 -20.21 1.08
CA THR A 117 11.65 -19.62 0.18
C THR A 117 12.92 -19.24 0.94
N LEU A 118 12.80 -18.74 2.17
CA LEU A 118 13.93 -18.34 3.00
C LEU A 118 14.59 -19.50 3.76
N GLY A 119 13.98 -20.70 3.73
CA GLY A 119 14.41 -21.85 4.51
C GLY A 119 14.21 -21.65 6.02
N ARG A 120 13.15 -20.93 6.41
CA ARG A 120 12.83 -20.55 7.80
C ARG A 120 11.51 -21.13 8.27
N GLN A 121 11.38 -22.46 8.24
CA GLN A 121 10.15 -23.13 8.73
C GLN A 121 9.91 -22.89 10.22
N ASP A 122 10.96 -22.56 10.98
CA ASP A 122 10.88 -22.15 12.38
C ASP A 122 10.03 -20.87 12.61
N LEU A 123 9.78 -20.09 11.55
CA LEU A 123 8.96 -18.88 11.59
C LEU A 123 7.55 -19.09 11.04
N GLU A 124 7.11 -20.33 10.81
CA GLU A 124 5.79 -20.63 10.26
C GLU A 124 4.65 -20.07 11.11
N ASP A 125 4.75 -20.09 12.44
CA ASP A 125 3.72 -19.51 13.32
C ASP A 125 3.55 -18.00 13.09
N LEU A 126 4.66 -17.26 12.94
CA LEU A 126 4.63 -15.82 12.65
C LEU A 126 4.08 -15.55 11.25
N ALA A 127 4.45 -16.37 10.27
CA ALA A 127 3.92 -16.28 8.91
C ALA A 127 2.44 -16.69 8.82
N LEU A 128 1.95 -17.59 9.67
CA LEU A 128 0.54 -17.95 9.76
C LEU A 128 -0.29 -16.75 10.24
N VAL A 129 0.23 -16.00 11.22
CA VAL A 129 -0.38 -14.74 11.66
C VAL A 129 -0.42 -13.72 10.51
N ALA A 130 0.68 -13.58 9.76
CA ALA A 130 0.74 -12.70 8.59
C ALA A 130 -0.25 -13.12 7.49
N GLU A 131 -0.38 -14.42 7.26
CA GLU A 131 -1.31 -14.99 6.28
C GLU A 131 -2.77 -14.78 6.68
N GLY A 132 -3.10 -15.00 7.96
CA GLY A 132 -4.41 -14.71 8.51
C GLY A 132 -4.78 -13.24 8.31
N PHE A 133 -3.87 -12.34 8.65
CA PHE A 133 -4.03 -10.90 8.41
C PHE A 133 -4.35 -10.56 6.95
N LEU A 134 -3.60 -11.09 5.98
CA LEU A 134 -3.86 -10.85 4.56
C LEU A 134 -5.17 -11.48 4.09
N ARG A 135 -5.47 -12.70 4.50
CA ARG A 135 -6.71 -13.39 4.15
C ARG A 135 -7.93 -12.61 4.61
N GLU A 136 -7.90 -12.10 5.83
CA GLU A 136 -8.97 -11.27 6.38
C GLU A 136 -9.16 -9.97 5.59
N ILE A 137 -8.07 -9.32 5.16
CA ILE A 137 -8.15 -8.13 4.29
C ILE A 137 -8.80 -8.49 2.96
N LEU A 138 -8.36 -9.58 2.31
CA LEU A 138 -8.94 -10.03 1.03
C LEU A 138 -10.43 -10.35 1.17
N GLU A 139 -10.82 -11.05 2.24
CA GLU A 139 -12.21 -11.41 2.51
C GLU A 139 -13.10 -10.21 2.80
N GLU A 140 -12.63 -9.26 3.60
CA GLU A 140 -13.37 -8.05 3.89
C GLU A 140 -13.49 -7.14 2.66
N ALA A 141 -12.41 -6.99 1.89
CA ALA A 141 -12.38 -6.15 0.70
C ALA A 141 -13.23 -6.72 -0.45
N ALA A 142 -13.35 -8.05 -0.54
CA ALA A 142 -14.15 -8.69 -1.56
C ALA A 142 -15.67 -8.63 -1.30
N ARG A 143 -16.10 -8.37 -0.05
CA ARG A 143 -17.52 -8.37 0.35
C ARG A 143 -18.19 -7.03 0.07
N PRO A 144 -19.36 -7.03 -0.59
CA PRO A 144 -20.20 -5.83 -0.69
C PRO A 144 -20.57 -5.31 0.69
N THR A 145 -20.34 -4.02 0.92
CA THR A 145 -20.72 -3.41 2.19
C THR A 145 -22.21 -3.06 2.14
N VAL A 146 -23.07 -3.95 2.63
CA VAL A 146 -24.53 -3.70 2.72
C VAL A 146 -24.89 -2.69 3.84
N LEU A 147 -23.91 -2.08 4.51
CA LEU A 147 -24.09 -1.19 5.66
C LEU A 147 -23.36 0.15 5.47
N ALA A 148 -23.90 0.99 4.58
CA ALA A 148 -23.63 2.43 4.55
C ALA A 148 -24.84 3.26 4.05
N ALA A 149 -26.06 2.71 4.10
CA ALA A 149 -27.30 3.39 3.69
C ALA A 149 -28.33 3.44 4.84
N GLY A 150 -27.88 3.63 6.07
CA GLY A 150 -28.74 3.60 7.26
C GLY A 150 -28.29 4.45 8.44
N ALA A 151 -27.51 5.52 8.20
CA ALA A 151 -27.19 6.50 9.22
C ALA A 151 -27.31 7.92 8.67
N GLY A 152 -28.51 8.50 8.83
CA GLY A 152 -28.69 9.92 9.09
C GLY A 152 -28.73 10.86 7.87
N ASN A 153 -29.94 11.05 7.32
CA ASN A 153 -30.36 12.38 6.89
C ASN A 153 -30.49 13.26 8.13
N THR A 154 -29.51 14.13 8.37
CA THR A 154 -29.70 15.37 9.13
C THR A 154 -28.78 16.41 8.55
N ALA A 155 -29.42 17.35 7.85
CA ALA A 155 -29.08 18.75 7.71
C ALA A 155 -27.63 19.17 8.02
N GLU A 156 -26.97 19.66 6.97
CA GLU A 156 -26.19 20.89 6.99
C GLU A 156 -26.52 21.81 8.17
N THR A 157 -25.56 21.98 9.08
CA THR A 157 -25.35 23.24 9.81
C THR A 157 -23.86 23.36 10.10
N CYS A 158 -23.31 24.47 9.62
CA CYS A 158 -21.96 24.94 9.84
C CYS A 158 -21.71 25.20 11.33
N ALA A 159 -20.59 24.72 11.88
CA ALA A 159 -19.70 25.44 12.82
C ALA A 159 -18.74 24.49 13.56
N ALA A 160 -17.50 24.38 13.07
CA ALA A 160 -16.25 24.49 13.84
C ALA A 160 -15.09 24.04 12.92
N PRO A 161 -14.02 24.85 12.76
CA PRO A 161 -12.87 24.44 11.97
C PRO A 161 -12.08 23.43 12.80
N MET A 162 -12.08 22.15 12.41
CA MET A 162 -10.98 21.28 12.81
C MET A 162 -9.73 21.78 12.09
N SER A 163 -8.92 22.52 12.84
CA SER A 163 -7.52 22.81 12.52
C SER A 163 -6.75 21.49 12.45
N MET A 164 -6.94 20.73 11.37
CA MET A 164 -6.03 19.68 10.97
C MET A 164 -4.87 20.35 10.24
N GLY A 165 -3.90 20.83 11.01
CA GLY A 165 -2.61 21.21 10.48
C GLY A 165 -1.94 19.99 9.83
N ALA A 166 -1.21 20.22 8.74
CA ALA A 166 -0.36 19.20 8.14
C ALA A 166 0.61 18.66 9.20
N THR A 167 0.57 17.35 9.46
CA THR A 167 1.54 16.70 10.35
C THR A 167 2.87 16.54 9.61
N GLU A 168 3.99 16.74 10.31
CA GLU A 168 5.35 16.75 9.77
C GLU A 168 5.68 15.51 8.89
N ASP A 169 5.10 14.35 9.22
CA ASP A 169 5.24 13.10 8.46
C ASP A 169 4.61 13.11 7.05
N GLN A 170 3.87 14.16 6.69
CA GLN A 170 3.26 14.32 5.36
C GLN A 170 4.11 15.17 4.40
N VAL A 171 5.29 15.63 4.84
CA VAL A 171 6.21 16.43 4.02
C VAL A 171 7.23 15.55 3.30
N ASN A 172 7.16 15.50 1.97
CA ASN A 172 8.22 14.88 1.17
C ASN A 172 9.42 15.83 1.04
N MET A 173 10.43 15.66 1.89
CA MET A 173 11.65 16.49 1.87
C MET A 173 12.44 16.42 0.54
N ARG A 174 12.26 15.37 -0.26
CA ARG A 174 12.88 15.25 -1.59
C ARG A 174 12.14 16.03 -2.68
N GLY A 175 10.91 16.48 -2.43
CA GLY A 175 10.08 17.26 -3.34
C GLY A 175 9.85 18.70 -2.87
N ALA A 176 10.50 19.13 -1.78
CA ALA A 176 10.41 20.51 -1.31
C ALA A 176 10.96 21.45 -2.39
N LEU A 177 10.09 22.24 -3.00
CA LEU A 177 10.51 23.30 -3.92
C LEU A 177 11.27 24.34 -3.09
N PRO A 178 12.50 24.72 -3.48
CA PRO A 178 13.21 25.78 -2.80
C PRO A 178 12.38 27.07 -2.86
N GLN A 179 12.50 27.89 -1.82
CA GLN A 179 11.88 29.21 -1.84
C GLN A 179 12.31 29.94 -3.10
N ARG A 180 11.33 30.47 -3.84
CA ARG A 180 11.60 31.33 -5.00
C ARG A 180 12.13 32.66 -4.46
N ILE A 181 13.44 32.78 -4.45
CA ILE A 181 14.16 33.99 -4.04
C ILE A 181 14.53 34.73 -5.32
N ASP A 182 14.27 36.04 -5.36
CA ASP A 182 14.70 36.89 -6.46
C ASP A 182 16.23 37.07 -6.47
N ASN A 183 16.77 37.73 -7.49
CA ASN A 183 18.22 37.96 -7.59
C ASN A 183 18.77 38.93 -6.51
N ARG A 184 17.92 39.39 -5.58
CA ARG A 184 18.25 40.32 -4.48
C ARG A 184 18.06 39.71 -3.10
N GLY A 185 17.64 38.45 -3.00
CA GLY A 185 17.45 37.77 -1.71
C GLY A 185 16.04 37.92 -1.11
N SER A 186 15.12 38.60 -1.80
CA SER A 186 13.73 38.76 -1.37
C SER A 186 12.89 37.55 -1.80
N LYS A 187 11.95 37.12 -0.95
CA LYS A 187 11.02 36.05 -1.34
C LYS A 187 10.07 36.61 -2.41
N VAL A 188 9.85 35.88 -3.50
CA VAL A 188 8.97 36.32 -4.60
C VAL A 188 7.52 36.53 -4.13
N GLU A 189 7.08 35.78 -3.12
CA GLU A 189 5.77 35.97 -2.46
C GLU A 189 5.64 37.30 -1.69
N GLU A 190 6.76 37.93 -1.32
CA GLU A 190 6.81 39.21 -0.62
C GLU A 190 6.63 40.41 -1.57
N LEU A 191 6.88 40.20 -2.88
CA LEU A 191 6.67 41.19 -3.94
C LEU A 191 5.20 41.29 -4.38
N ALA A 192 4.39 40.26 -4.08
CA ALA A 192 2.97 40.22 -4.37
C ALA A 192 2.17 40.45 -3.08
N GLY A 193 2.27 41.66 -2.52
CA GLY A 193 1.56 42.03 -1.31
C GLY A 193 0.04 41.90 -1.45
N THR A 194 -0.54 40.91 -0.77
CA THR A 194 -1.88 40.95 -0.16
C THR A 194 -1.96 39.91 0.95
N GLY A 195 -1.90 40.35 2.21
CA GLY A 195 -2.20 39.54 3.39
C GLY A 195 -1.40 40.02 4.60
N GLU A 196 -2.05 40.72 5.53
CA GLU A 196 -1.45 41.06 6.82
C GLU A 196 -0.90 39.80 7.49
N HIS A 197 0.37 39.82 7.86
CA HIS A 197 0.93 38.85 8.80
C HIS A 197 0.39 39.21 10.18
N ASP A 198 -0.71 38.59 10.57
CA ASP A 198 -1.25 38.72 11.91
C ASP A 198 -0.64 37.61 12.79
N SER A 199 0.24 38.01 13.71
CA SER A 199 0.55 37.41 15.03
C SER A 199 2.01 37.71 15.44
N GLN A 200 2.18 38.60 16.42
CA GLN A 200 3.40 38.63 17.24
C GLN A 200 3.36 37.44 18.20
N GLY A 201 4.29 36.50 18.03
CA GLY A 201 4.56 35.47 19.03
C GLY A 201 5.34 36.05 20.21
N GLY A 202 4.76 35.96 21.40
CA GLY A 202 5.41 36.07 22.70
C GLY A 202 5.17 34.80 23.49
#